data_AF-A0A838QPM0-F1
#
_entry.id   AF-A0A838QPM0-F1
#
_cell.length_a   1.000
_cell.length_b   1.000
_cell.length_c   1.000
_cell.angle_alpha   90.00
_cell.angle_beta   90.00
_cell.angle_gamma   90.00
#
_symmetry.space_group_name_H-M   'P 1'
#
loop_
_entity.id
_entity.type
_entity.pdbx_description
1 polymer ?
#
loop_
_entity_poly.entity_id
_entity_poly.type
_entity_poly.pdbx_seq_one_letter_code
_entity_poly.pdbx_strand_id
1 'polypeptide(L)'
;MPHDVSRRRWRAVLTVVLAIYGYRCLRSPDEYRWLDSLDLAIHETGHLVFGFGGETLTLLGGTLFQLMVPAAFAVALWRSGDRHGATVPVWWLGQNCWNISVYIRDARAQELPLVGGGEHDWAILLANWDWLNRDAPLANAVHFVGVVLYLMAIAGGWLLLPQEPKKAPPSPEVTP
;
A
#
# COMPACT_ATOMS: atom_id res chain seq x y z
N MET A 1 28.07 -15.29 6.46
CA MET A 1 28.28 -15.08 7.91
C MET A 1 27.99 -13.63 8.34
N PRO A 2 28.73 -12.57 7.94
CA PRO A 2 28.38 -11.18 8.31
C PRO A 2 27.23 -10.57 7.48
N HIS A 3 27.04 -10.99 6.23
CA HIS A 3 25.99 -10.46 5.34
C HIS A 3 24.57 -10.77 5.84
N ASP A 4 24.33 -11.95 6.44
CA ASP A 4 23.00 -12.36 6.89
C ASP A 4 22.52 -11.60 8.13
N VAL A 5 23.43 -11.34 9.08
CA VAL A 5 23.14 -10.53 10.28
C VAL A 5 22.87 -9.08 9.89
N SER A 6 23.66 -8.54 8.95
CA SER A 6 23.44 -7.20 8.41
C SER A 6 22.06 -7.10 7.71
N ARG A 7 21.73 -8.06 6.85
CA ARG A 7 20.44 -8.12 6.14
C ARG A 7 19.26 -8.21 7.11
N ARG A 8 19.35 -9.03 8.15
CA ARG A 8 18.30 -9.15 9.19
C ARG A 8 18.07 -7.82 9.89
N ARG A 9 19.14 -7.13 10.31
CA ARG A 9 19.05 -5.81 10.98
C ARG A 9 18.38 -4.78 10.09
N TRP A 10 18.81 -4.65 8.84
CA TRP A 10 18.21 -3.69 7.90
C TRP A 10 16.74 -3.97 7.61
N ARG A 11 16.36 -5.25 7.49
CA ARG A 11 14.96 -5.65 7.31
C ARG A 11 14.10 -5.34 8.52
N ALA A 12 14.61 -5.55 9.73
CA ALA A 12 13.90 -5.17 10.95
C ALA A 12 13.73 -3.65 11.05
N VAL A 13 14.78 -2.88 10.75
CA VAL A 13 14.71 -1.41 10.70
C VAL A 13 13.67 -0.95 9.68
N LEU A 14 13.66 -1.52 8.48
CA LEU A 14 12.66 -1.22 7.46
C LEU A 14 11.24 -1.51 7.96
N THR A 15 10.99 -2.68 8.55
CA THR A 15 9.67 -3.03 9.13
C THR A 15 9.25 -2.02 10.20
N VAL A 16 10.16 -1.58 11.08
CA VAL A 16 9.88 -0.55 12.11
C VAL A 16 9.55 0.80 11.48
N VAL A 17 10.33 1.23 10.48
CA VAL A 17 10.08 2.50 9.78
C VAL A 17 8.72 2.48 9.11
N LEU A 18 8.36 1.40 8.43
CA LEU A 18 7.04 1.23 7.80
C LEU A 18 5.91 1.17 8.84
N ALA A 19 6.13 0.54 10.00
CA ALA A 19 5.15 0.56 11.08
C ALA A 19 4.89 1.98 11.59
N ILE A 20 5.96 2.74 11.86
CA ILE A 20 5.83 4.12 12.34
C ILE A 20 5.17 5.00 11.28
N TYR A 21 5.65 4.94 10.04
CA TYR A 21 5.12 5.77 8.96
C TYR A 21 3.67 5.41 8.64
N GLY A 22 3.34 4.12 8.55
CA GLY A 22 1.97 3.64 8.33
C GLY A 22 1.02 4.05 9.45
N TYR A 23 1.46 3.99 10.71
CA TYR A 23 0.66 4.50 11.83
C TYR A 23 0.38 6.00 11.73
N ARG A 24 1.33 6.81 11.25
CA ARG A 24 1.12 8.24 11.02
C ARG A 24 0.07 8.47 9.91
N CYS A 25 0.21 7.78 8.78
CA CYS A 25 -0.78 7.83 7.70
C CYS A 25 -2.17 7.42 8.20
N LEU A 26 -2.29 6.34 8.96
CA LEU A 26 -3.56 5.87 9.53
C LEU A 26 -4.22 6.91 10.47
N ARG A 27 -3.42 7.63 11.27
CA ARG A 27 -3.93 8.60 12.25
C ARG A 27 -4.39 9.92 11.64
N SER A 28 -3.96 10.19 10.41
CA SER A 28 -4.18 11.44 9.69
C SER A 28 -4.20 11.16 8.19
N PRO A 29 -5.18 10.38 7.71
CA PRO A 29 -5.25 9.95 6.31
C PRO A 29 -5.56 11.10 5.35
N ASP A 30 -6.12 12.20 5.87
CA ASP A 30 -6.42 13.46 5.20
C ASP A 30 -5.20 14.38 5.02
N GLU A 31 -4.12 14.15 5.79
CA GLU A 31 -2.87 14.89 5.60
C GLU A 31 -2.13 14.41 4.34
N TYR A 32 -2.00 15.30 3.36
CA TYR A 32 -1.27 15.04 2.13
C TYR A 32 0.25 14.90 2.35
N ARG A 33 0.83 13.84 1.81
CA ARG A 33 2.26 13.49 1.94
C ARG A 33 2.88 13.18 0.60
N TRP A 34 4.21 13.04 0.59
CA TRP A 34 4.98 12.75 -0.63
C TRP A 34 4.54 11.47 -1.35
N LEU A 35 4.09 10.46 -0.60
CA LEU A 35 3.61 9.20 -1.18
C LEU A 35 2.28 9.39 -1.91
N ASP A 36 1.42 10.28 -1.40
CA ASP A 36 0.17 10.65 -2.06
C ASP A 36 0.43 11.36 -3.40
N SER A 37 1.56 12.07 -3.56
CA SER A 37 1.97 12.61 -4.86
C SER A 37 2.35 11.53 -5.86
N LEU A 38 3.03 10.47 -5.41
CA LEU A 38 3.35 9.33 -6.26
C LEU A 38 2.07 8.57 -6.63
N ASP A 39 1.21 8.30 -5.65
CA ASP A 39 -0.06 7.61 -5.85
C ASP A 39 -0.95 8.38 -6.83
N LEU A 40 -1.01 9.71 -6.72
CA LEU A 40 -1.74 10.57 -7.63
C LEU A 40 -1.17 10.54 -9.05
N ALA A 41 0.15 10.60 -9.23
CA ALA A 41 0.75 10.48 -10.56
C ALA A 41 0.42 9.12 -11.23
N ILE A 42 0.40 8.05 -10.43
CA ILE A 42 -0.04 6.73 -10.90
C ILE A 42 -1.53 6.77 -11.22
N HIS A 43 -2.37 7.38 -10.37
CA HIS A 43 -3.80 7.54 -10.59
C HIS A 43 -4.10 8.21 -11.95
N GLU A 44 -3.50 9.36 -12.22
CA GLU A 44 -3.70 10.08 -13.49
C GLU A 44 -3.27 9.23 -14.70
N THR A 45 -2.17 8.48 -14.54
CA THR A 45 -1.72 7.54 -15.57
C THR A 45 -2.74 6.42 -15.80
N GLY A 46 -3.45 6.00 -14.75
CA GLY A 46 -4.49 4.99 -14.84
C GLY A 46 -5.63 5.37 -15.77
N HIS A 47 -6.08 6.62 -15.76
CA HIS A 47 -7.10 7.08 -16.71
C HIS A 47 -6.64 6.92 -18.16
N LEU A 48 -5.37 7.21 -18.46
CA LEU A 48 -4.80 7.01 -19.80
C LEU A 48 -4.69 5.54 -20.17
N VAL A 49 -4.22 4.70 -19.24
CA VAL A 49 -4.06 3.26 -19.45
C VAL A 49 -5.40 2.60 -19.73
N PHE A 50 -6.46 3.02 -19.03
CA PHE A 50 -7.80 2.43 -19.10
C PHE A 50 -8.77 3.20 -20.00
N GLY A 51 -8.33 4.28 -20.66
CA GLY A 51 -9.14 5.14 -21.52
C GLY A 51 -9.84 4.42 -22.68
N PHE A 52 -9.36 3.23 -23.05
CA PHE A 52 -9.97 2.41 -24.10
C PHE A 52 -11.30 1.75 -23.68
N GLY A 53 -11.60 1.69 -22.37
CA GLY A 53 -12.71 0.91 -21.83
C GLY A 53 -14.05 1.64 -21.69
N GLY A 54 -14.17 2.84 -22.25
CA GLY A 54 -15.31 3.73 -22.04
C GLY A 54 -15.25 4.45 -20.68
N GLU A 55 -16.24 5.28 -20.42
CA GLU A 55 -16.25 6.24 -19.29
C GLU A 55 -16.06 5.56 -17.93
N THR A 56 -16.90 4.58 -17.58
CA THR A 56 -16.83 3.89 -16.29
C THR A 56 -15.47 3.25 -16.03
N LEU A 57 -14.88 2.58 -17.03
CA LEU A 57 -13.56 1.97 -16.86
C LEU A 57 -12.46 3.03 -16.81
N THR A 58 -12.60 4.14 -17.54
CA THR A 58 -11.65 5.25 -17.50
C THR A 58 -11.63 5.89 -16.11
N LEU A 59 -12.79 6.21 -15.54
CA LEU A 59 -12.92 6.78 -14.18
C LEU A 59 -12.40 5.82 -13.10
N LEU A 60 -12.74 4.53 -13.19
CA LEU A 60 -12.17 3.50 -12.30
C LEU A 60 -10.67 3.31 -12.53
N GLY A 61 -10.18 3.62 -13.73
CA GLY A 61 -8.83 3.37 -14.20
C GLY A 61 -7.77 3.98 -13.30
N GLY A 62 -8.01 5.17 -12.76
CA GLY A 62 -7.08 5.81 -11.84
C GLY A 62 -6.89 5.01 -10.56
N THR A 63 -7.99 4.69 -9.86
CA THR A 63 -7.95 3.86 -8.65
C THR A 63 -7.44 2.44 -8.93
N LEU A 64 -7.82 1.85 -10.06
CA LEU A 64 -7.37 0.50 -10.45
C LEU A 64 -5.85 0.47 -10.67
N PHE A 65 -5.30 1.41 -11.43
CA PHE A 65 -3.87 1.43 -11.71
C PHE A 65 -3.04 1.74 -10.47
N GLN A 66 -3.53 2.68 -9.65
CA GLN A 66 -2.98 3.01 -8.32
C GLN A 66 -2.84 1.77 -7.42
N LEU A 67 -3.79 0.83 -7.46
CA LEU A 67 -3.69 -0.45 -6.73
C LEU A 67 -2.87 -1.52 -7.48
N MET A 68 -2.96 -1.58 -8.81
CA MET A 68 -2.29 -2.61 -9.60
C MET A 68 -0.76 -2.49 -9.57
N VAL A 69 -0.22 -1.27 -9.56
CA VAL A 69 1.23 -1.04 -9.53
C VAL A 69 1.90 -1.66 -8.29
N PRO A 70 1.53 -1.30 -7.04
CA PRO A 70 2.08 -1.95 -5.86
C PRO A 70 1.75 -3.44 -5.81
N ALA A 71 0.55 -3.87 -6.23
CA ALA A 71 0.23 -5.31 -6.30
C ALA A 71 1.17 -6.08 -7.23
N ALA A 72 1.54 -5.52 -8.39
CA ALA A 72 2.49 -6.12 -9.31
C ALA A 72 3.89 -6.27 -8.68
N PHE A 73 4.37 -5.26 -7.96
CA PHE A 73 5.62 -5.35 -7.20
C PHE A 73 5.57 -6.42 -6.11
N ALA A 74 4.44 -6.52 -5.38
CA ALA A 74 4.26 -7.56 -4.36
C ALA A 74 4.35 -8.97 -4.96
N VAL A 75 3.64 -9.20 -6.08
CA VAL A 75 3.67 -10.47 -6.80
C VAL A 75 5.05 -10.78 -7.36
N ALA A 76 5.74 -9.80 -7.95
CA ALA A 76 7.07 -9.96 -8.51
C ALA A 76 8.08 -10.39 -7.42
N LEU A 77 8.14 -9.66 -6.30
CA LEU A 77 9.06 -9.97 -5.20
C LEU A 77 8.76 -11.32 -4.55
N TRP A 78 7.48 -11.65 -4.42
CA TRP A 78 7.06 -12.97 -3.91
C TRP A 78 7.54 -14.10 -4.83
N ARG A 79 7.36 -13.96 -6.15
CA ARG A 79 7.80 -14.95 -7.14
C ARG A 79 9.32 -15.06 -7.25
N SER A 80 10.05 -13.97 -6.99
CA SER A 80 11.52 -13.97 -6.90
C SER A 80 12.06 -14.57 -5.59
N GLY A 81 11.19 -14.99 -4.66
CA GLY A 81 11.56 -15.59 -3.38
C GLY A 81 11.87 -14.57 -2.27
N ASP A 82 11.81 -13.26 -2.55
CA ASP A 82 11.97 -12.23 -1.52
C ASP A 82 10.65 -11.93 -0.79
N ARG A 83 10.24 -12.87 0.05
CA ARG A 83 8.97 -12.77 0.79
C ARG A 83 8.93 -11.59 1.76
N HIS A 84 10.04 -11.22 2.39
CA HIS A 84 10.10 -10.02 3.23
C HIS A 84 10.01 -8.76 2.37
N GLY A 85 10.73 -8.72 1.24
CA GLY A 85 10.62 -7.61 0.28
C GLY A 85 9.18 -7.38 -0.18
N ALA A 86 8.41 -8.46 -0.42
CA ALA A 86 7.01 -8.38 -0.82
C ALA A 86 6.09 -7.73 0.24
N THR A 87 6.49 -7.62 1.51
CA THR A 87 5.67 -6.93 2.52
C THR A 87 5.68 -5.41 2.35
N VAL A 88 6.70 -4.85 1.70
CA VAL A 88 6.81 -3.40 1.44
C VAL A 88 5.72 -2.91 0.47
N PRO A 89 5.52 -3.50 -0.72
CA PRO A 89 4.41 -3.11 -1.59
C PRO A 89 3.03 -3.50 -1.03
N VAL A 90 2.92 -4.54 -0.20
CA VAL A 90 1.68 -4.83 0.54
C VAL A 90 1.36 -3.71 1.55
N TRP A 91 2.37 -3.18 2.22
CA TRP A 91 2.23 -1.99 3.06
C TRP A 91 1.77 -0.78 2.23
N TRP A 92 2.35 -0.59 1.04
CA TRP A 92 1.98 0.51 0.13
C TRP A 92 0.54 0.38 -0.38
N LEU A 93 0.05 -0.84 -0.66
CA LEU A 93 -1.38 -1.07 -0.92
C LEU A 93 -2.26 -0.62 0.26
N GLY A 94 -1.83 -0.89 1.50
CA GLY A 94 -2.55 -0.46 2.69
C GLY A 94 -2.68 1.05 2.80
N GLN A 95 -1.60 1.79 2.55
CA GLN A 95 -1.65 3.25 2.54
C GLN A 95 -2.48 3.79 1.35
N ASN A 96 -2.40 3.17 0.17
CA ASN A 96 -3.27 3.51 -0.96
C ASN A 96 -4.75 3.41 -0.60
N CYS A 97 -5.16 2.36 0.10
CA CYS A 97 -6.53 2.24 0.57
C CYS A 97 -6.97 3.40 1.50
N TRP A 98 -6.08 3.94 2.32
CA TRP A 98 -6.43 5.13 3.13
C TRP A 98 -6.56 6.38 2.28
N ASN A 99 -5.66 6.59 1.31
CA ASN A 99 -5.74 7.68 0.34
C ASN A 99 -7.05 7.63 -0.47
N ILE A 100 -7.37 6.46 -1.04
CA ILE A 100 -8.61 6.20 -1.79
C ILE A 100 -9.84 6.35 -0.88
N SER A 101 -9.77 5.93 0.38
CA SER A 101 -10.88 6.11 1.34
C SER A 101 -11.25 7.57 1.54
N VAL A 102 -10.24 8.45 1.68
CA VAL A 102 -10.47 9.90 1.79
C VAL A 102 -11.09 10.43 0.50
N TYR A 103 -10.59 10.00 -0.65
CA TYR A 103 -11.14 10.41 -1.95
C TYR A 103 -12.61 9.97 -2.16
N ILE A 104 -12.95 8.72 -1.82
CA ILE A 104 -14.33 8.22 -1.87
C ILE A 104 -15.24 9.03 -0.95
N ARG A 105 -14.77 9.37 0.26
CA ARG A 105 -15.54 10.13 1.24
C ARG A 105 -15.84 11.55 0.79
N ASP A 106 -14.95 12.12 -0.02
CA ASP A 106 -15.12 13.43 -0.61
C ASP A 106 -16.12 13.46 -1.78
N ALA A 107 -16.64 12.32 -2.24
CA ALA A 107 -17.47 12.24 -3.44
C ALA A 107 -18.67 13.21 -3.49
N ARG A 108 -19.30 13.52 -2.34
CA ARG A 108 -20.39 14.53 -2.29
C ARG A 108 -19.91 15.95 -2.00
N ALA A 109 -18.83 16.10 -1.23
CA ALA A 109 -18.34 17.40 -0.78
C ALA A 109 -17.47 18.08 -1.86
N GLN A 110 -16.69 17.28 -2.59
CA GLN A 110 -15.79 17.71 -3.67
C GLN A 110 -14.85 18.85 -3.21
N GLU A 111 -14.32 18.71 -1.99
CA GLU A 111 -13.45 19.71 -1.36
C GLU A 111 -11.98 19.43 -1.63
N LEU A 112 -11.62 18.20 -2.02
CA LEU A 112 -10.23 17.85 -2.31
C LEU A 112 -9.73 18.60 -3.56
N PRO A 113 -8.54 19.22 -3.51
CA PRO A 113 -7.96 19.87 -4.68
C PRO A 113 -7.56 18.84 -5.73
N LEU A 114 -8.17 18.89 -6.90
CA LEU A 114 -7.82 18.03 -8.02
C LEU A 114 -6.62 18.59 -8.80
N VAL A 115 -5.74 17.69 -9.24
CA VAL A 115 -4.67 18.06 -10.17
C VAL A 115 -5.28 18.29 -11.55
N GLY A 116 -4.98 19.45 -12.15
CA GLY A 116 -5.48 19.82 -13.47
C GLY A 116 -6.93 20.33 -13.51
N GLY A 117 -7.62 20.44 -12.37
CA GLY A 117 -9.01 20.93 -12.31
C GLY A 117 -10.03 20.00 -12.97
N GLY A 118 -9.73 18.69 -13.01
CA GLY A 118 -10.57 17.65 -13.59
C GLY A 118 -11.83 17.33 -12.78
N GLU A 119 -12.44 16.19 -13.05
CA GLU A 119 -13.67 15.73 -12.39
C GLU A 119 -13.36 14.82 -11.18
N HIS A 120 -14.25 14.78 -10.19
CA HIS A 120 -14.13 13.84 -9.05
C HIS A 120 -14.67 12.46 -9.47
N ASP A 121 -13.79 11.53 -9.86
CA ASP A 121 -14.16 10.21 -10.41
C ASP A 121 -15.17 9.49 -9.53
N TRP A 122 -14.92 9.44 -8.21
CA TRP A 122 -15.80 8.75 -7.28
C TRP A 122 -17.15 9.44 -7.13
N ALA A 123 -17.23 10.76 -7.33
CA ALA A 123 -18.50 11.46 -7.38
C ALA A 123 -19.33 11.01 -8.59
N ILE A 124 -18.71 10.97 -9.77
CA ILE A 124 -19.39 10.54 -11.01
C ILE A 124 -19.77 9.08 -10.95
N LEU A 125 -18.85 8.20 -10.53
CA LEU A 125 -19.11 6.76 -10.41
C LEU A 125 -20.27 6.49 -9.44
N LEU A 126 -20.24 7.11 -8.25
CA LEU A 126 -21.32 6.93 -7.28
C LEU A 126 -22.63 7.58 -7.73
N ALA A 127 -22.60 8.70 -8.46
CA ALA A 127 -23.80 9.29 -9.04
C ALA A 127 -24.43 8.36 -10.10
N ASN A 128 -23.61 7.83 -11.01
CA ASN A 128 -24.04 6.92 -12.07
C ASN A 128 -24.63 5.60 -11.51
N TRP A 129 -24.23 5.21 -10.30
CA TRP A 129 -24.77 4.03 -9.62
C TRP A 129 -25.90 4.33 -8.63
N ASP A 130 -26.34 5.59 -8.49
CA ASP A 130 -27.29 6.04 -7.46
C ASP A 130 -26.82 5.73 -6.01
N TRP A 131 -25.51 5.80 -5.80
CA TRP A 131 -24.79 5.41 -4.57
C TRP A 131 -24.11 6.57 -3.87
N LEU A 132 -24.38 7.84 -4.22
CA LEU A 132 -23.77 9.01 -3.56
C LEU A 132 -23.95 8.98 -2.03
N ASN A 133 -25.09 8.51 -1.55
CA ASN A 133 -25.35 8.37 -0.11
C ASN A 133 -24.59 7.22 0.58
N ARG A 134 -23.82 6.43 -0.18
CA ARG A 134 -23.00 5.30 0.28
C ARG A 134 -21.49 5.60 0.27
N ASP A 135 -21.10 6.84 -0.05
CA ASP A 135 -19.73 7.33 0.02
C ASP A 135 -19.03 6.99 1.35
N ALA A 136 -19.63 7.32 2.49
CA ALA A 136 -19.03 7.09 3.80
C ALA A 136 -18.92 5.60 4.17
N PRO A 137 -19.97 4.75 4.02
CA PRO A 137 -19.84 3.31 4.18
C PRO A 137 -18.76 2.67 3.29
N LEU A 138 -18.70 3.06 2.02
CA LEU A 138 -17.71 2.53 1.08
C LEU A 138 -16.29 2.98 1.47
N ALA A 139 -16.11 4.27 1.77
CA ALA A 139 -14.86 4.80 2.28
C ALA A 139 -14.40 4.05 3.54
N ASN A 140 -15.29 3.78 4.49
CA ASN A 140 -14.97 3.02 5.70
C ASN A 140 -14.54 1.57 5.40
N ALA A 141 -15.19 0.91 4.43
CA ALA A 141 -14.80 -0.43 4.00
C ALA A 141 -13.39 -0.44 3.40
N VAL A 142 -13.09 0.50 2.50
CA VAL A 142 -11.75 0.65 1.90
C VAL A 142 -10.71 1.00 2.97
N HIS A 143 -11.04 1.90 3.91
CA HIS A 143 -10.17 2.23 5.04
C HIS A 143 -9.80 0.99 5.86
N PHE A 144 -10.80 0.15 6.17
CA PHE A 144 -10.60 -1.09 6.91
C PHE A 144 -9.69 -2.07 6.17
N VAL A 145 -9.86 -2.22 4.85
CA VAL A 145 -8.94 -3.01 4.02
C VAL A 145 -7.50 -2.47 4.16
N GLY A 146 -7.33 -1.15 4.15
CA GLY A 146 -6.04 -0.51 4.37
C GLY A 146 -5.40 -0.90 5.70
N VAL A 147 -6.18 -0.90 6.78
CA VAL A 147 -5.73 -1.36 8.12
C VAL A 147 -5.30 -2.82 8.09
N VAL A 148 -6.08 -3.70 7.48
CA VAL A 148 -5.76 -5.12 7.39
C VAL A 148 -4.45 -5.35 6.63
N LEU A 149 -4.29 -4.70 5.46
CA LEU A 149 -3.08 -4.82 4.64
C LEU A 149 -1.84 -4.28 5.36
N TYR A 150 -1.97 -3.14 6.04
CA TYR A 150 -0.92 -2.59 6.89
C TYR A 150 -0.50 -3.58 7.98
N LEU A 151 -1.45 -4.11 8.75
CA LEU A 151 -1.15 -5.06 9.83
C LEU A 151 -0.52 -6.36 9.30
N MET A 152 -1.02 -6.86 8.16
CA MET A 152 -0.44 -8.02 7.48
C MET A 152 1.00 -7.76 7.05
N ALA A 153 1.30 -6.57 6.51
CA ALA A 153 2.64 -6.20 6.08
C ALA A 153 3.60 -6.08 7.27
N ILE A 154 3.18 -5.50 8.39
CA ILE A 154 4.02 -5.39 9.59
C ILE A 154 4.24 -6.76 10.22
N ALA A 155 3.19 -7.56 10.39
CA ALA A 155 3.31 -8.93 10.91
C ALA A 155 4.21 -9.79 10.01
N GLY A 156 4.00 -9.75 8.70
CA GLY A 156 4.85 -10.43 7.72
C GLY A 156 6.29 -9.95 7.77
N GLY A 157 6.51 -8.63 7.93
CA GLY A 157 7.83 -8.03 8.04
C GLY A 157 8.65 -8.54 9.24
N TRP A 158 8.00 -8.98 10.31
CA TRP A 158 8.64 -9.62 11.45
C TRP A 158 8.81 -11.13 11.27
N LEU A 159 7.77 -11.82 10.79
CA LEU A 159 7.76 -13.28 10.62
C LEU A 159 8.74 -13.76 9.54
N LEU A 160 9.03 -12.92 8.55
CA LEU A 160 9.86 -13.24 7.39
C LEU A 160 11.29 -12.71 7.52
N LEU A 161 11.71 -12.32 8.73
CA LEU A 161 13.10 -11.96 8.97
C LEU A 161 14.03 -13.18 8.73
N PRO A 162 15.19 -12.97 8.08
CA PRO A 162 16.19 -14.02 7.96
C PRO A 162 16.59 -14.56 9.34
N GLN A 163 16.71 -15.87 9.45
CA GLN A 163 17.17 -16.52 10.67
C GLN A 163 18.66 -16.24 10.87
N GLU A 164 19.08 -15.99 12.12
CA GLU A 164 20.50 -15.92 12.42
C GLU A 164 21.12 -17.31 12.31
N PRO A 165 22.33 -17.45 11.75
CA PRO A 165 23.01 -18.73 11.73
C PRO A 165 23.19 -19.21 13.17
N LYS A 166 22.70 -20.42 13.48
CA LYS A 166 22.94 -21.05 14.78
C LYS A 166 24.46 -21.10 15.00
N LYS A 167 24.93 -20.60 16.15
CA LYS A 167 26.32 -20.86 16.57
C LYS A 167 26.53 -22.37 16.59
N ALA A 168 27.57 -22.85 15.90
CA ALA A 168 27.94 -24.25 15.98
C ALA A 168 28.27 -24.60 17.45
N PRO A 169 27.88 -25.79 17.93
CA PRO A 169 28.34 -26.24 19.23
C PRO A 169 29.87 -26.25 19.27
N PRO A 170 30.50 -25.98 20.44
CA PRO A 170 31.94 -26.06 20.57
C PRO A 170 32.42 -27.45 20.14
N SER A 171 33.51 -27.50 19.37
CA SER A 171 34.18 -28.76 19.02
C SER A 171 34.57 -29.51 20.31
N PRO A 172 34.41 -30.84 20.36
CA PRO A 172 34.84 -31.62 21.53
C PRO A 172 36.33 -31.36 21.78
N GLU A 173 36.64 -31.07 23.04
CA GLU A 173 38.01 -30.86 23.51
C GLU A 173 38.77 -32.17 23.31
N VAL A 174 39.72 -32.17 22.37
CA VAL A 174 40.61 -33.32 22.18
C VAL A 174 41.65 -33.27 23.29
N THR A 175 41.36 -33.95 24.41
CA THR A 175 42.37 -34.19 25.45
C THR A 175 43.42 -35.17 24.91
N PRO A 176 44.72 -34.87 25.06
CA PRO A 176 45.83 -35.71 24.59
C PRO A 176 45.95 -37.03 25.35
#